data_AF-A0A7K2X2L5-F1
#
_entry.id   AF-A0A7K2X2L5-F1
#
_cell.length_a   1.000
_cell.length_b   1.000
_cell.length_c   1.000
_cell.angle_alpha   90.00
_cell.angle_beta   90.00
_cell.angle_gamma   90.00
#
_symmetry.space_group_name_H-M   'P 1'
#
loop_
_entity.id
_entity.type
_entity.pdbx_description
1 polymer ?
#
loop_
_entity_poly.entity_id
_entity_poly.type
_entity_poly.pdbx_seq_one_letter_code
_entity_poly.pdbx_strand_id
1 'polypeptide(L)'
;WTVDAVSTQSGVSGDPSPDTVRDTALGSYFWCDEIERLLCVDQGKVDAYVAKAPEADLVLVLANSAKYGGAGYNERSEELGYEGISTASAGNEKSGQVAIHETGHSLGKLADEYFYADYPGYERYLGPEPADSNITGLTADDMADRGAKWYRWLGERSPDGGTVGAYEGGGYYVTGLRRPTEDSLMRSLGKPFNLPGVEAMIAGFYREARIASPVTATGRTLRTGDTAKALVPRLAGADGRQLTIRWYLDGREVEALAGRSHVRVSDLALRLLDLRKHTLSLTAEDRTPSVRDRGIARTMSSTVRWTVRL
;
A
#
# COMPACT_ATOMS: atom_id res chain seq x y z
N TRP A 1 -15.28 2.76 -2.05
CA TRP A 1 -16.61 2.27 -1.62
C TRP A 1 -16.85 2.75 -0.20
N THR A 2 -18.10 3.08 0.15
CA THR A 2 -18.51 3.28 1.54
C THR A 2 -19.56 2.22 1.86
N VAL A 3 -19.42 1.53 2.97
CA VAL A 3 -20.38 0.54 3.44
C VAL A 3 -20.96 1.03 4.76
N ASP A 4 -22.24 1.36 4.75
CA ASP A 4 -22.92 1.87 5.94
C ASP A 4 -23.19 0.73 6.92
N ALA A 5 -22.41 0.68 8.00
CA ALA A 5 -22.57 -0.26 9.10
C ALA A 5 -23.40 0.38 10.23
N VAL A 6 -24.70 0.05 10.27
CA VAL A 6 -25.65 0.66 11.22
C VAL A 6 -25.50 0.02 12.60
N SER A 7 -25.08 0.80 13.59
CA SER A 7 -24.95 0.38 14.98
C SER A 7 -26.24 0.66 15.78
N THR A 8 -26.58 -0.23 16.71
CA THR A 8 -27.74 -0.06 17.61
C THR A 8 -27.48 0.98 18.69
N GLN A 9 -26.21 1.16 19.09
CA GLN A 9 -25.77 2.19 20.01
C GLN A 9 -24.72 3.11 19.38
N SER A 10 -24.72 4.37 19.81
CA SER A 10 -23.66 5.34 19.48
C SER A 10 -22.46 5.16 20.41
N GLY A 11 -21.26 5.46 19.91
CA GLY A 11 -20.00 5.33 20.64
C GLY A 11 -19.24 4.04 20.32
N VAL A 12 -18.27 3.72 21.18
CA VAL A 12 -17.37 2.57 21.07
C VAL A 12 -17.23 1.94 22.47
N SER A 13 -17.07 0.63 22.56
CA SER A 13 -16.78 -0.01 23.85
C SER A 13 -15.41 0.47 24.40
N GLY A 14 -15.27 0.61 25.72
CA GLY A 14 -14.06 1.14 26.35
C GLY A 14 -13.95 2.68 26.39
N ASP A 15 -15.01 3.40 26.02
CA ASP A 15 -15.10 4.86 26.01
C ASP A 15 -16.47 5.33 26.58
N PRO A 16 -16.53 6.06 27.71
CA PRO A 16 -15.41 6.80 28.35
C PRO A 16 -14.51 5.99 29.29
N SER A 17 -14.92 4.79 29.71
CA SER A 17 -14.17 3.97 30.66
C SER A 17 -13.99 2.53 30.16
N PRO A 18 -12.97 1.78 30.64
CA PRO A 18 -12.69 0.41 30.18
C PRO A 18 -13.89 -0.55 30.29
N ASP A 19 -14.75 -0.37 31.29
CA ASP A 19 -15.95 -1.17 31.55
C ASP A 19 -17.16 -0.80 30.68
N THR A 20 -17.06 0.26 29.86
CA THR A 20 -18.15 0.66 28.97
C THR A 20 -18.33 -0.35 27.85
N VAL A 21 -19.54 -0.93 27.74
CA VAL A 21 -19.91 -1.85 26.65
C VAL A 21 -20.93 -1.18 25.73
N ARG A 22 -20.70 -1.25 24.42
CA ARG A 22 -21.60 -0.77 23.37
C ARG A 22 -21.89 -1.89 22.37
N ASP A 23 -23.16 -2.10 22.07
CA ASP A 23 -23.59 -2.91 20.94
C ASP A 23 -23.43 -2.10 19.65
N THR A 24 -22.42 -2.45 18.86
CA THR A 24 -22.06 -1.77 17.61
C THR A 24 -21.91 -2.75 16.47
N ALA A 25 -22.13 -2.26 15.25
CA ALA A 25 -22.19 -3.07 14.04
C ALA A 25 -20.91 -3.86 13.76
N LEU A 26 -19.76 -3.28 14.09
CA LEU A 26 -18.43 -3.84 13.82
C LEU A 26 -17.69 -4.24 15.11
N GLY A 27 -18.34 -4.08 16.26
CA GLY A 27 -17.79 -4.47 17.56
C GLY A 27 -16.48 -3.78 17.91
N SER A 28 -16.29 -2.51 17.52
CA SER A 28 -15.06 -1.77 17.86
C SER A 28 -14.92 -1.58 19.38
N TYR A 29 -13.70 -1.71 19.91
CA TYR A 29 -13.41 -1.55 21.33
C TYR A 29 -11.97 -1.04 21.58
N PHE A 30 -11.81 -0.18 22.58
CA PHE A 30 -10.51 0.23 23.12
C PHE A 30 -9.98 -0.78 24.15
N TRP A 31 -8.74 -0.57 24.63
CA TRP A 31 -8.10 -1.42 25.66
C TRP A 31 -7.82 -2.85 25.19
N CYS A 32 -7.73 -3.06 23.88
CA CYS A 32 -7.25 -4.30 23.31
C CYS A 32 -5.82 -4.57 23.83
N ASP A 33 -5.55 -5.80 24.25
CA ASP A 33 -4.29 -6.21 24.90
C ASP A 33 -3.85 -5.30 26.08
N GLU A 34 -4.82 -4.75 26.83
CA GLU A 34 -4.60 -3.80 27.93
C GLU A 34 -3.93 -2.47 27.51
N ILE A 35 -3.91 -2.17 26.21
CA ILE A 35 -3.39 -0.92 25.65
C ILE A 35 -4.56 0.03 25.38
N GLU A 36 -4.67 1.10 26.18
CA GLU A 36 -5.81 2.04 26.12
C GLU A 36 -6.17 2.51 24.71
N ARG A 37 -5.16 2.89 23.92
CA ARG A 37 -5.35 3.46 22.58
C ARG A 37 -5.54 2.42 21.48
N LEU A 38 -5.38 1.13 21.77
CA LEU A 38 -5.47 0.08 20.78
C LEU A 38 -6.96 -0.19 20.48
N LEU A 39 -7.40 0.26 19.31
CA LEU A 39 -8.80 0.23 18.88
C LEU A 39 -9.03 -0.99 17.99
N CYS A 40 -9.36 -2.12 18.60
CA CYS A 40 -9.61 -3.37 17.90
C CYS A 40 -11.07 -3.46 17.41
N VAL A 41 -11.32 -4.44 16.53
CA VAL A 41 -12.63 -4.74 15.96
C VAL A 41 -12.94 -6.23 16.05
N ASP A 42 -14.20 -6.59 15.87
CA ASP A 42 -14.62 -7.96 15.60
C ASP A 42 -14.46 -8.25 14.10
N GLN A 43 -13.41 -8.98 13.72
CA GLN A 43 -13.09 -9.25 12.32
C GLN A 43 -14.21 -10.00 11.59
N GLY A 44 -14.92 -10.93 12.26
CA GLY A 44 -16.03 -11.66 11.64
C GLY A 44 -17.22 -10.75 11.32
N LYS A 45 -17.51 -9.77 12.18
CA LYS A 45 -18.50 -8.72 11.86
C LYS A 45 -18.03 -7.83 10.72
N VAL A 46 -16.76 -7.45 10.68
CA VAL A 46 -16.18 -6.66 9.58
C VAL A 46 -16.32 -7.41 8.25
N ASP A 47 -15.97 -8.69 8.21
CA ASP A 47 -16.06 -9.53 7.01
C ASP A 47 -17.48 -9.61 6.45
N ALA A 48 -18.49 -9.71 7.31
CA ALA A 48 -19.89 -9.70 6.89
C ALA A 48 -20.32 -8.41 6.16
N TYR A 49 -19.65 -7.28 6.44
CA TYR A 49 -19.85 -6.03 5.71
C TYR A 49 -18.96 -5.93 4.47
N VAL A 50 -17.71 -6.38 4.54
CA VAL A 50 -16.79 -6.39 3.39
C VAL A 50 -17.31 -7.27 2.26
N ALA A 51 -17.98 -8.38 2.56
CA ALA A 51 -18.63 -9.24 1.58
C ALA A 51 -19.67 -8.51 0.70
N LYS A 52 -20.18 -7.34 1.12
CA LYS A 52 -21.09 -6.48 0.35
C LYS A 52 -20.35 -5.58 -0.65
N ALA A 53 -19.02 -5.50 -0.55
CA ALA A 53 -18.13 -4.74 -1.42
C ALA A 53 -16.95 -5.63 -1.85
N PRO A 54 -17.18 -6.69 -2.66
CA PRO A 54 -16.17 -7.70 -2.99
C PRO A 54 -15.00 -7.18 -3.84
N GLU A 55 -15.07 -5.94 -4.32
CA GLU A 55 -13.98 -5.26 -5.04
C GLU A 55 -13.06 -4.44 -4.09
N ALA A 56 -13.20 -4.60 -2.77
CA ALA A 56 -12.39 -3.88 -1.80
C ALA A 56 -11.03 -4.54 -1.59
N ASP A 57 -9.95 -3.79 -1.84
CA ASP A 57 -8.58 -4.25 -1.65
C ASP A 57 -8.04 -3.97 -0.22
N LEU A 58 -8.56 -2.93 0.44
CA LEU A 58 -8.17 -2.48 1.77
C LEU A 58 -9.41 -2.05 2.56
N VAL A 59 -9.45 -2.42 3.84
CA VAL A 59 -10.57 -2.10 4.74
C VAL A 59 -10.14 -1.03 5.74
N LEU A 60 -10.90 0.07 5.82
CA LEU A 60 -10.73 1.10 6.85
C LEU A 60 -12.01 1.21 7.68
N VAL A 61 -11.91 0.88 8.97
CA VAL A 61 -13.00 0.98 9.95
C VAL A 61 -12.89 2.32 10.69
N LEU A 62 -13.93 3.14 10.56
CA LEU A 62 -14.04 4.43 11.23
C LEU A 62 -14.96 4.29 12.45
N ALA A 63 -14.39 4.31 13.65
CA ALA A 63 -15.15 4.17 14.90
C ALA A 63 -15.65 5.53 15.39
N ASN A 64 -16.92 5.61 15.80
CA ASN A 64 -17.54 6.84 16.26
C ASN A 64 -17.11 7.21 17.70
N SER A 65 -15.88 7.71 17.84
CA SER A 65 -15.33 8.21 19.11
C SER A 65 -14.36 9.36 18.85
N ALA A 66 -14.26 10.27 19.84
CA ALA A 66 -13.25 11.33 19.87
C ALA A 66 -11.98 10.92 20.64
N LYS A 67 -12.01 9.80 21.38
CA LYS A 67 -10.84 9.24 22.06
C LYS A 67 -9.76 8.89 21.03
N TYR A 68 -8.49 9.06 21.39
CA TYR A 68 -7.38 8.75 20.49
C TYR A 68 -7.17 7.24 20.40
N GLY A 69 -7.21 6.68 19.19
CA GLY A 69 -6.80 5.30 18.96
C GLY A 69 -7.00 4.80 17.53
N GLY A 70 -6.38 3.66 17.28
CA GLY A 70 -6.30 2.96 16.01
C GLY A 70 -5.66 1.58 16.24
N ALA A 71 -5.76 0.73 15.22
CA ALA A 71 -5.07 -0.54 15.12
C ALA A 71 -4.95 -0.94 13.65
N GLY A 72 -3.85 -1.58 13.30
CA GLY A 72 -3.56 -2.07 11.97
C GLY A 72 -3.38 -3.59 11.96
N TYR A 73 -4.31 -4.28 11.33
CA TYR A 73 -4.28 -5.71 11.06
C TYR A 73 -3.58 -5.94 9.73
N ASN A 74 -2.53 -6.76 9.73
CA ASN A 74 -1.67 -6.99 8.58
C ASN A 74 -1.94 -8.34 7.90
N GLU A 75 -2.95 -9.08 8.35
CA GLU A 75 -3.38 -10.35 7.78
C GLU A 75 -4.29 -10.14 6.58
N ARG A 76 -3.95 -10.81 5.47
CA ARG A 76 -4.80 -10.85 4.28
C ARG A 76 -5.97 -11.79 4.51
N SER A 77 -7.18 -11.38 4.13
CA SER A 77 -8.32 -12.28 4.12
C SER A 77 -8.19 -13.31 3.00
N GLU A 78 -8.10 -14.59 3.35
CA GLU A 78 -8.06 -15.67 2.36
C GLU A 78 -9.38 -15.82 1.61
N GLU A 79 -10.50 -15.53 2.28
CA GLU A 79 -11.85 -15.70 1.74
C GLU A 79 -12.31 -14.50 0.91
N LEU A 80 -12.08 -13.27 1.40
CA LEU A 80 -12.59 -12.04 0.79
C LEU A 80 -11.53 -11.28 0.00
N GLY A 81 -10.25 -11.65 0.12
CA GLY A 81 -9.17 -11.17 -0.74
C GLY A 81 -8.60 -9.79 -0.39
N TYR A 82 -9.20 -9.04 0.55
CA TYR A 82 -8.67 -7.77 1.03
C TYR A 82 -7.37 -7.95 1.82
N GLU A 83 -6.51 -6.93 1.79
CA GLU A 83 -5.12 -7.03 2.23
C GLU A 83 -4.91 -6.85 3.74
N GLY A 84 -5.80 -6.12 4.41
CA GLY A 84 -5.80 -5.95 5.86
C GLY A 84 -6.89 -4.96 6.32
N ILE A 85 -6.97 -4.75 7.63
CA ILE A 85 -7.93 -3.85 8.27
C ILE A 85 -7.18 -2.77 9.03
N SER A 86 -7.49 -1.51 8.75
CA SER A 86 -7.05 -0.37 9.54
C SER A 86 -8.23 0.18 10.34
N THR A 87 -8.02 0.62 11.57
CA THR A 87 -9.06 1.26 12.38
C THR A 87 -8.63 2.67 12.79
N ALA A 88 -9.58 3.59 12.92
CA ALA A 88 -9.31 4.91 13.47
C ALA A 88 -10.54 5.48 14.16
N SER A 89 -10.33 6.22 15.25
CA SER A 89 -11.38 6.99 15.90
C SER A 89 -11.75 8.21 15.04
N ALA A 90 -12.92 8.21 14.44
CA ALA A 90 -13.34 9.17 13.42
C ALA A 90 -13.50 10.61 13.94
N GLY A 91 -13.86 10.76 15.23
CA GLY A 91 -14.06 12.06 15.86
C GLY A 91 -12.79 12.67 16.46
N ASN A 92 -11.65 11.96 16.42
CA ASN A 92 -10.39 12.47 16.95
C ASN A 92 -9.70 13.41 15.94
N GLU A 93 -9.12 14.51 16.42
CA GLU A 93 -8.42 15.48 15.55
C GLU A 93 -7.25 14.87 14.77
N LYS A 94 -6.64 13.80 15.27
CA LYS A 94 -5.51 13.09 14.64
C LYS A 94 -5.96 11.90 13.78
N SER A 95 -7.26 11.66 13.64
CA SER A 95 -7.83 10.48 12.97
C SER A 95 -7.22 10.23 11.58
N GLY A 96 -7.07 11.27 10.76
CA GLY A 96 -6.49 11.13 9.43
C GLY A 96 -5.04 10.64 9.45
N GLN A 97 -4.23 11.06 10.42
CA GLN A 97 -2.85 10.60 10.57
C GLN A 97 -2.80 9.17 11.12
N VAL A 98 -3.68 8.84 12.08
CA VAL A 98 -3.82 7.47 12.60
C VAL A 98 -4.23 6.52 11.48
N ALA A 99 -5.25 6.86 10.69
CA ALA A 99 -5.69 6.01 9.58
C ALA A 99 -4.56 5.71 8.58
N ILE A 100 -3.70 6.70 8.27
CA ILE A 100 -2.55 6.49 7.37
C ILE A 100 -1.49 5.60 8.05
N HIS A 101 -1.21 5.80 9.34
CA HIS A 101 -0.30 4.96 10.12
C HIS A 101 -0.79 3.50 10.16
N GLU A 102 -2.05 3.26 10.50
CA GLU A 102 -2.63 1.91 10.54
C GLU A 102 -2.67 1.26 9.16
N THR A 103 -2.89 2.04 8.10
CA THR A 103 -2.75 1.56 6.71
C THR A 103 -1.31 1.18 6.37
N GLY A 104 -0.31 1.77 7.04
CA GLY A 104 1.08 1.33 7.00
C GLY A 104 1.25 -0.13 7.41
N HIS A 105 0.55 -0.58 8.45
CA HIS A 105 0.51 -1.99 8.84
C HIS A 105 -0.30 -2.82 7.83
N SER A 106 -1.53 -2.41 7.55
CA SER A 106 -2.48 -3.22 6.77
C SER A 106 -2.06 -3.41 5.32
N LEU A 107 -1.58 -2.35 4.66
CA LEU A 107 -1.17 -2.37 3.27
C LEU A 107 0.36 -2.46 3.12
N GLY A 108 1.11 -1.71 3.92
CA GLY A 108 2.58 -1.68 3.82
C GLY A 108 3.28 -2.88 4.47
N LYS A 109 2.60 -3.62 5.34
CA LYS A 109 3.19 -4.67 6.20
C LYS A 109 4.39 -4.13 6.98
N LEU A 110 4.24 -2.91 7.46
CA LEU A 110 5.24 -2.22 8.28
C LEU A 110 5.03 -2.60 9.75
N ALA A 111 6.12 -2.62 10.51
CA ALA A 111 6.07 -2.67 11.95
C ALA A 111 6.01 -1.24 12.53
N ASP A 112 5.64 -1.16 13.79
CA ASP A 112 5.82 0.06 14.57
C ASP A 112 7.30 0.36 14.82
N GLU A 113 7.65 1.64 14.77
CA GLU A 113 9.02 2.13 14.98
C GLU A 113 9.22 2.81 16.34
N TYR A 114 8.14 2.99 17.11
CA TYR A 114 8.25 3.43 18.50
C TYR A 114 8.62 2.28 19.44
N PHE A 115 9.05 2.66 20.64
CA PHE A 115 9.40 1.74 21.72
C PHE A 115 8.91 2.30 23.05
N TYR A 116 8.75 1.43 24.03
CA TYR A 116 8.31 1.80 25.37
C TYR A 116 9.46 1.66 26.35
N ALA A 117 10.04 2.80 26.74
CA ALA A 117 10.93 2.82 27.89
C ALA A 117 10.13 2.42 29.14
N ASP A 118 10.77 1.66 30.03
CA ASP A 118 10.23 1.26 31.33
C ASP A 118 8.99 0.33 31.31
N TYR A 119 8.65 -0.26 30.15
CA TYR A 119 7.61 -1.30 30.08
C TYR A 119 8.22 -2.70 30.24
N PRO A 120 7.85 -3.46 31.28
CA PRO A 120 8.42 -4.79 31.54
C PRO A 120 8.27 -5.74 30.34
N GLY A 121 9.38 -6.33 29.90
CA GLY A 121 9.42 -7.27 28.79
C GLY A 121 9.76 -6.64 27.43
N TYR A 122 9.86 -5.32 27.33
CA TYR A 122 10.26 -4.60 26.11
C TYR A 122 11.65 -3.96 26.18
N GLU A 123 12.49 -4.36 27.14
CA GLU A 123 13.83 -3.79 27.32
C GLU A 123 14.77 -4.17 26.16
N ARG A 124 14.71 -5.42 25.71
CA ARG A 124 15.56 -5.92 24.63
C ARG A 124 14.90 -7.02 23.82
N TYR A 125 14.91 -6.86 22.50
CA TYR A 125 14.51 -7.92 21.59
C TYR A 125 15.63 -8.97 21.44
N LEU A 126 15.27 -10.24 21.60
CA LEU A 126 16.16 -11.40 21.44
C LEU A 126 15.63 -12.43 20.43
N GLY A 127 14.56 -12.08 19.72
CA GLY A 127 13.90 -12.96 18.76
C GLY A 127 14.64 -13.05 17.41
N PRO A 128 14.08 -13.83 16.47
CA PRO A 128 14.61 -13.93 15.11
C PRO A 128 14.51 -12.59 14.35
N GLU A 129 15.24 -12.47 13.25
CA GLU A 129 15.13 -11.29 12.37
C GLU A 129 13.66 -11.08 11.92
N PRO A 130 13.05 -9.92 12.19
CA PRO A 130 11.65 -9.66 11.80
C PRO A 130 11.45 -9.75 10.29
N ALA A 131 10.23 -10.07 9.84
CA ALA A 131 9.90 -10.05 8.41
C ALA A 131 9.73 -8.61 7.88
N ASP A 132 9.24 -7.71 8.73
CA ASP A 132 8.87 -6.33 8.41
C ASP A 132 10.03 -5.55 7.79
N SER A 133 9.71 -4.74 6.79
CA SER A 133 10.74 -4.07 5.98
C SER A 133 11.41 -2.89 6.69
N ASN A 134 10.83 -2.36 7.77
CA ASN A 134 11.27 -1.15 8.46
C ASN A 134 11.81 -1.38 9.89
N ILE A 135 12.02 -2.62 10.31
CA ILE A 135 12.76 -2.94 11.54
C ILE A 135 13.74 -4.09 11.30
N THR A 136 14.84 -4.11 12.05
CA THR A 136 15.90 -5.14 11.91
C THR A 136 16.73 -5.30 13.17
N GLY A 137 17.24 -6.52 13.43
CA GLY A 137 18.29 -6.75 14.42
C GLY A 137 19.71 -6.42 13.92
N LEU A 138 19.86 -6.18 12.62
CA LEU A 138 21.14 -5.94 11.94
C LEU A 138 21.68 -4.53 12.17
N THR A 139 22.99 -4.36 12.11
CA THR A 139 23.61 -3.02 12.02
C THR A 139 23.54 -2.48 10.59
N ALA A 140 23.87 -1.20 10.40
CA ALA A 140 23.97 -0.61 9.06
C ALA A 140 25.01 -1.33 8.20
N ASP A 141 26.17 -1.65 8.78
CA ASP A 141 27.25 -2.37 8.09
C ASP A 141 26.82 -3.80 7.73
N ASP A 142 26.19 -4.53 8.66
CA ASP A 142 25.66 -5.87 8.38
C ASP A 142 24.63 -5.87 7.24
N MET A 143 23.75 -4.86 7.19
CA MET A 143 22.78 -4.71 6.10
C MET A 143 23.49 -4.45 4.78
N ALA A 144 24.48 -3.57 4.76
CA ALA A 144 25.28 -3.24 3.58
C ALA A 144 26.02 -4.46 3.04
N ASP A 145 26.71 -5.20 3.90
CA ASP A 145 27.50 -6.38 3.54
C ASP A 145 26.63 -7.53 3.02
N ARG A 146 25.46 -7.75 3.64
CA ARG A 146 24.55 -8.83 3.28
C ARG A 146 23.58 -8.49 2.16
N GLY A 147 23.47 -7.21 1.79
CA GLY A 147 22.41 -6.73 0.90
C GLY A 147 21.01 -7.01 1.45
N ALA A 148 20.79 -6.77 2.75
CA ALA A 148 19.56 -7.08 3.46
C ALA A 148 18.75 -5.82 3.82
N LYS A 149 17.43 -5.98 4.02
CA LYS A 149 16.53 -4.91 4.48
C LYS A 149 16.64 -3.66 3.60
N TRP A 150 16.91 -2.50 4.18
CA TRP A 150 16.99 -1.22 3.49
C TRP A 150 18.42 -0.79 3.14
N TYR A 151 19.35 -1.74 2.98
CA TYR A 151 20.75 -1.42 2.63
C TYR A 151 20.89 -0.43 1.45
N ARG A 152 19.97 -0.50 0.47
CA ARG A 152 19.95 0.37 -0.72
C ARG A 152 19.67 1.83 -0.39
N TRP A 153 19.15 2.11 0.80
CA TRP A 153 18.76 3.44 1.26
C TRP A 153 19.76 4.04 2.26
N LEU A 154 20.73 3.27 2.77
CA LEU A 154 21.67 3.77 3.79
C LEU A 154 22.39 5.05 3.32
N GLY A 155 22.39 6.07 4.16
CA GLY A 155 22.96 7.39 3.90
C GLY A 155 22.06 8.36 3.15
N GLU A 156 20.89 7.91 2.65
CA GLU A 156 19.98 8.76 1.89
C GLU A 156 19.17 9.69 2.78
N ARG A 157 18.85 10.88 2.26
CA ARG A 157 17.96 11.82 2.95
C ARG A 157 16.51 11.37 2.78
N SER A 158 15.80 11.22 3.89
CA SER A 158 14.45 10.66 3.93
C SER A 158 13.37 11.77 4.03
N PRO A 159 12.15 11.56 3.48
CA PRO A 159 11.07 12.55 3.51
C PRO A 159 10.62 12.99 4.91
N ASP A 160 10.80 12.13 5.93
CA ASP A 160 10.54 12.45 7.35
C ASP A 160 11.50 13.50 7.93
N GLY A 161 12.57 13.85 7.20
CA GLY A 161 13.60 14.79 7.62
C GLY A 161 14.78 14.13 8.34
N GLY A 162 14.84 12.80 8.38
CA GLY A 162 15.99 12.02 8.82
C GLY A 162 16.94 11.64 7.70
N THR A 163 18.06 11.01 8.06
CA THR A 163 18.94 10.29 7.14
C THR A 163 18.76 8.81 7.42
N VAL A 164 18.68 7.97 6.39
CA VAL A 164 18.49 6.54 6.57
C VAL A 164 19.78 5.92 7.11
N GLY A 165 19.66 5.25 8.26
CA GLY A 165 20.72 4.54 8.97
C GLY A 165 20.15 3.30 9.65
N ALA A 166 20.63 3.00 10.85
CA ALA A 166 20.10 1.94 11.69
C ALA A 166 20.07 2.44 13.15
N TYR A 167 18.94 3.01 13.55
CA TYR A 167 18.77 3.69 14.84
C TYR A 167 18.21 2.72 15.86
N GLU A 168 18.87 2.56 17.01
CA GLU A 168 18.42 1.65 18.06
C GLU A 168 17.04 2.04 18.61
N GLY A 169 16.21 1.02 18.83
CA GLY A 169 14.83 1.14 19.31
C GLY A 169 13.80 1.08 18.17
N GLY A 170 12.78 0.24 18.34
CA GLY A 170 11.69 0.02 17.39
C GLY A 170 11.01 -1.33 17.64
N GLY A 171 9.87 -1.56 17.02
CA GLY A 171 9.06 -2.76 17.24
C GLY A 171 8.71 -2.94 18.72
N TYR A 172 8.44 -1.84 19.43
CA TYR A 172 8.18 -1.75 20.88
C TYR A 172 9.41 -1.87 21.79
N TYR A 173 10.51 -2.47 21.32
CA TYR A 173 11.69 -2.73 22.14
C TYR A 173 12.69 -1.56 22.18
N VAL A 174 13.26 -1.30 23.35
CA VAL A 174 14.26 -0.23 23.55
C VAL A 174 15.57 -0.58 22.84
N THR A 175 16.02 -1.84 22.93
CA THR A 175 17.27 -2.32 22.32
C THR A 175 17.08 -3.62 21.53
N GLY A 176 18.06 -3.98 20.70
CA GLY A 176 18.06 -5.23 19.94
C GLY A 176 17.34 -5.16 18.59
N LEU A 177 16.46 -4.18 18.38
CA LEU A 177 15.92 -3.80 17.07
C LEU A 177 16.35 -2.38 16.70
N ARG A 178 16.40 -2.11 15.40
CA ARG A 178 16.72 -0.82 14.82
C ARG A 178 15.67 -0.42 13.80
N ARG A 179 15.38 0.87 13.74
CA ARG A 179 14.53 1.53 12.73
C ARG A 179 15.38 2.31 11.71
N PRO A 180 14.83 2.71 10.55
CA PRO A 180 15.63 3.26 9.47
C PRO A 180 16.01 4.72 9.66
N THR A 181 15.19 5.51 10.35
CA THR A 181 15.40 6.94 10.60
C THR A 181 15.16 7.26 12.07
N GLU A 182 15.60 8.44 12.53
CA GLU A 182 15.28 8.87 13.89
C GLU A 182 13.77 8.92 14.13
N ASP A 183 12.99 9.35 13.15
CA ASP A 183 11.55 9.49 13.25
C ASP A 183 10.86 9.17 11.91
N SER A 184 9.58 8.81 11.95
CA SER A 184 8.75 8.54 10.77
C SER A 184 7.28 8.45 11.19
N LEU A 185 6.36 8.37 10.23
CA LEU A 185 4.95 8.12 10.54
C LEU A 185 4.72 6.84 11.37
N MET A 186 5.57 5.82 11.20
CA MET A 186 5.48 4.57 11.98
C MET A 186 6.01 4.71 13.41
N ARG A 187 6.60 5.86 13.76
CA ARG A 187 7.04 6.19 15.11
C ARG A 187 6.21 7.28 15.76
N SER A 188 5.90 8.34 15.03
CA SER A 188 5.18 9.52 15.53
C SER A 188 4.34 10.15 14.43
N LEU A 189 3.12 10.56 14.79
CA LEU A 189 2.20 11.25 13.87
C LEU A 189 2.73 12.62 13.45
N GLY A 190 2.26 13.12 12.31
CA GLY A 190 2.69 14.42 11.76
C GLY A 190 3.99 14.34 10.96
N LYS A 191 4.48 13.13 10.70
CA LYS A 191 5.64 12.85 9.84
C LYS A 191 5.20 12.08 8.60
N PRO A 192 5.89 12.25 7.45
CA PRO A 192 5.85 11.29 6.36
C PRO A 192 6.42 9.92 6.76
N PHE A 193 6.16 8.90 5.94
CA PHE A 193 6.92 7.65 6.00
C PHE A 193 8.40 7.90 5.67
N ASN A 194 9.28 7.09 6.25
CA ASN A 194 10.69 7.02 5.82
C ASN A 194 10.80 6.29 4.47
N LEU A 195 11.97 6.37 3.81
CA LEU A 195 12.16 5.78 2.48
C LEU A 195 11.83 4.28 2.40
N PRO A 196 12.25 3.42 3.35
CA PRO A 196 11.82 2.01 3.37
C PRO A 196 10.29 1.87 3.49
N GLY A 197 9.65 2.68 4.34
CA GLY A 197 8.20 2.73 4.48
C GLY A 197 7.51 3.16 3.18
N VAL A 198 8.03 4.17 2.48
CA VAL A 198 7.51 4.61 1.17
C VAL A 198 7.60 3.48 0.14
N GLU A 199 8.74 2.80 0.06
CA GLU A 199 8.93 1.67 -0.85
C GLU A 199 7.96 0.53 -0.55
N ALA A 200 7.77 0.19 0.73
CA ALA A 200 6.83 -0.84 1.18
C ALA A 200 5.38 -0.48 0.86
N MET A 201 4.99 0.78 1.07
CA MET A 201 3.66 1.28 0.71
C MET A 201 3.42 1.21 -0.81
N ILE A 202 4.39 1.59 -1.62
CA ILE A 202 4.32 1.45 -3.08
C ILE A 202 4.15 -0.03 -3.45
N ALA A 203 4.95 -0.92 -2.87
CA ALA A 203 4.79 -2.36 -3.07
C ALA A 203 3.38 -2.86 -2.70
N GLY A 204 2.81 -2.31 -1.61
CA GLY A 204 1.42 -2.46 -1.20
C GLY A 204 0.43 -2.20 -2.31
N PHE A 205 0.45 -0.98 -2.84
CA PHE A 205 -0.44 -0.59 -3.93
C PHE A 205 -0.27 -1.47 -5.17
N TYR A 206 0.95 -1.87 -5.53
CA TYR A 206 1.21 -2.69 -6.72
C TYR A 206 0.88 -4.18 -6.58
N ARG A 207 0.59 -4.69 -5.37
CA ARG A 207 0.00 -6.05 -5.24
C ARG A 207 -1.41 -6.08 -5.79
N GLU A 208 -2.19 -5.05 -5.46
CA GLU A 208 -3.63 -5.00 -5.76
C GLU A 208 -3.92 -4.24 -7.06
N ALA A 209 -3.23 -3.14 -7.32
CA ALA A 209 -3.50 -2.29 -8.46
C ALA A 209 -2.92 -2.83 -9.77
N ARG A 210 -3.65 -2.62 -10.86
CA ARG A 210 -3.13 -2.66 -12.24
C ARG A 210 -3.09 -1.24 -12.79
N ILE A 211 -1.95 -0.85 -13.35
CA ILE A 211 -1.73 0.51 -13.87
C ILE A 211 -2.02 0.64 -15.37
N ALA A 212 -2.54 -0.41 -15.99
CA ALA A 212 -3.11 -0.37 -17.32
C ALA A 212 -4.26 -1.39 -17.43
N SER A 213 -5.45 -0.90 -17.79
CA SER A 213 -6.65 -1.73 -17.96
C SER A 213 -7.32 -1.44 -19.31
N PRO A 214 -7.82 -2.44 -20.05
CA PRO A 214 -8.47 -2.22 -21.34
C PRO A 214 -9.78 -1.44 -21.18
N VAL A 215 -9.93 -0.36 -21.95
CA VAL A 215 -11.25 0.27 -22.18
C VAL A 215 -11.86 -0.31 -23.44
N THR A 216 -11.05 -0.48 -24.49
CA THR A 216 -11.47 -1.25 -25.67
C THR A 216 -11.36 -2.73 -25.36
N ALA A 217 -12.44 -3.49 -25.57
CA ALA A 217 -12.48 -4.94 -25.35
C ALA A 217 -11.35 -5.67 -26.12
N THR A 218 -10.66 -6.57 -25.42
CA THR A 218 -9.52 -7.34 -25.96
C THR A 218 -9.94 -8.66 -26.62
N GLY A 219 -11.17 -9.13 -26.39
CA GLY A 219 -11.68 -10.41 -26.88
C GLY A 219 -12.07 -10.45 -28.37
N ARG A 220 -11.96 -9.35 -29.11
CA ARG A 220 -12.22 -9.30 -30.56
C ARG A 220 -11.04 -8.75 -31.33
N THR A 221 -10.96 -9.11 -32.61
CA THR A 221 -9.99 -8.49 -33.53
C THR A 221 -10.43 -7.06 -33.86
N LEU A 222 -9.55 -6.09 -33.59
CA LEU A 222 -9.75 -4.69 -33.98
C LEU A 222 -9.35 -4.49 -35.45
N ARG A 223 -10.14 -3.69 -36.17
CA ARG A 223 -9.95 -3.35 -37.59
C ARG A 223 -9.53 -1.90 -37.77
N THR A 224 -9.20 -1.50 -38.99
CA THR A 224 -8.81 -0.12 -39.36
C THR A 224 -9.67 1.00 -38.78
N GLY A 225 -10.99 0.80 -38.64
CA GLY A 225 -11.91 1.78 -38.04
C GLY A 225 -11.94 1.79 -36.50
N ASP A 226 -11.30 0.85 -35.83
CA ASP A 226 -11.31 0.71 -34.38
C ASP A 226 -10.17 1.52 -33.72
N THR A 227 -10.36 1.82 -32.43
CA THR A 227 -9.35 2.43 -31.55
C THR A 227 -9.02 1.46 -30.41
N ALA A 228 -7.74 1.14 -30.23
CA ALA A 228 -7.25 0.47 -29.03
C ALA A 228 -7.06 1.52 -27.94
N LYS A 229 -7.71 1.35 -26.79
CA LYS A 229 -7.66 2.30 -25.66
C LYS A 229 -7.50 1.55 -24.34
N ALA A 230 -6.56 2.01 -23.53
CA ALA A 230 -6.40 1.60 -22.14
C ALA A 230 -6.64 2.78 -21.19
N LEU A 231 -7.15 2.49 -20.00
CA LEU A 231 -7.10 3.37 -18.86
C LEU A 231 -5.71 3.23 -18.22
N VAL A 232 -4.99 4.35 -18.15
CA VAL A 232 -3.73 4.48 -17.41
C VAL A 232 -3.94 5.63 -16.43
N PRO A 233 -3.79 5.41 -15.11
CA PRO A 233 -4.06 6.44 -14.12
C PRO A 233 -3.04 7.58 -14.22
N ARG A 234 -3.47 8.78 -13.85
CA ARG A 234 -2.56 9.91 -13.63
C ARG A 234 -2.12 9.91 -12.17
N LEU A 235 -0.83 10.03 -11.95
CA LEU A 235 -0.29 10.15 -10.59
C LEU A 235 -0.49 11.59 -10.10
N ALA A 236 -0.89 11.74 -8.85
CA ALA A 236 -1.11 13.04 -8.19
C ALA A 236 0.12 13.51 -7.37
N GLY A 237 1.28 12.88 -7.57
CA GLY A 237 2.50 13.21 -6.84
C GLY A 237 2.96 14.65 -7.08
N ALA A 238 3.45 15.31 -6.03
CA ALA A 238 3.93 16.68 -6.08
C ALA A 238 5.17 16.88 -6.99
N ASP A 239 5.85 15.80 -7.33
CA ASP A 239 6.99 15.78 -8.25
C ASP A 239 6.59 15.83 -9.74
N GLY A 240 5.29 15.75 -10.04
CA GLY A 240 4.74 15.75 -11.39
C GLY A 240 5.06 14.50 -12.21
N ARG A 241 5.66 13.46 -11.64
CA ARG A 241 6.01 12.23 -12.37
C ARG A 241 4.74 11.51 -12.82
N GLN A 242 4.81 10.91 -14.01
CA GLN A 242 3.72 10.13 -14.59
C GLN A 242 4.24 8.78 -15.07
N LEU A 243 3.32 7.83 -15.24
CA LEU A 243 3.62 6.51 -15.77
C LEU A 243 4.18 6.59 -17.19
N THR A 244 5.19 5.76 -17.46
CA THR A 244 5.74 5.61 -18.81
C THR A 244 4.82 4.70 -19.61
N ILE A 245 4.32 5.19 -20.76
CA ILE A 245 3.44 4.41 -21.65
C ILE A 245 4.18 4.11 -22.95
N ARG A 246 4.26 2.82 -23.31
CA ARG A 246 4.89 2.33 -24.54
C ARG A 246 3.94 1.43 -25.31
N TRP A 247 4.01 1.49 -26.65
CA TRP A 247 3.23 0.63 -27.54
C TRP A 247 4.14 -0.31 -28.29
N TYR A 248 3.67 -1.54 -28.52
CA TYR A 248 4.39 -2.56 -29.28
C TYR A 248 3.47 -3.21 -30.29
N LEU A 249 3.99 -3.45 -31.49
CA LEU A 249 3.36 -4.23 -32.55
C LEU A 249 4.22 -5.47 -32.82
N ASP A 250 3.66 -6.65 -32.59
CA ASP A 250 4.37 -7.94 -32.65
C ASP A 250 5.68 -7.95 -31.85
N GLY A 251 5.66 -7.30 -30.67
CA GLY A 251 6.81 -7.20 -29.77
C GLY A 251 7.84 -6.13 -30.14
N ARG A 252 7.68 -5.40 -31.25
CA ARG A 252 8.54 -4.26 -31.60
C ARG A 252 7.92 -2.95 -31.15
N GLU A 253 8.69 -2.12 -30.46
CA GLU A 253 8.22 -0.82 -29.97
C GLU A 253 7.87 0.10 -31.14
N VAL A 254 6.75 0.81 -31.01
CA VAL A 254 6.31 1.85 -31.93
C VAL A 254 6.47 3.20 -31.24
N GLU A 255 7.69 3.74 -31.26
CA GLU A 255 8.09 4.92 -30.47
C GLU A 255 7.21 6.15 -30.72
N ALA A 256 6.71 6.33 -31.95
CA ALA A 256 5.82 7.43 -32.32
C ALA A 256 4.48 7.46 -31.54
N LEU A 257 4.12 6.34 -30.89
CA LEU A 257 2.92 6.18 -30.09
C LEU A 257 3.19 6.30 -28.59
N ALA A 258 4.44 6.51 -28.16
CA ALA A 258 4.80 6.65 -26.75
C ALA A 258 3.99 7.75 -26.05
N GLY A 259 3.66 7.53 -24.78
CA GLY A 259 2.86 8.44 -23.95
C GLY A 259 1.36 8.47 -24.25
N ARG A 260 0.88 7.80 -25.33
CA ARG A 260 -0.55 7.77 -25.68
C ARG A 260 -1.27 6.64 -24.95
N SER A 261 -2.43 6.91 -24.37
CA SER A 261 -3.31 5.87 -23.79
C SER A 261 -4.28 5.25 -24.81
N HIS A 262 -4.30 5.75 -26.05
CA HIS A 262 -5.13 5.24 -27.12
C HIS A 262 -4.50 5.47 -28.49
N VAL A 263 -4.75 4.56 -29.42
CA VAL A 263 -4.24 4.61 -30.81
C VAL A 263 -5.30 4.05 -31.75
N ARG A 264 -5.47 4.66 -32.93
CA ARG A 264 -6.31 4.05 -33.99
C ARG A 264 -5.53 2.94 -34.65
N VAL A 265 -6.20 1.87 -35.04
CA VAL A 265 -5.56 0.75 -35.76
C VAL A 265 -4.98 1.23 -37.10
N SER A 266 -5.61 2.22 -37.73
CA SER A 266 -5.09 2.86 -38.95
C SER A 266 -3.78 3.62 -38.75
N ASP A 267 -3.43 4.03 -37.52
CA ASP A 267 -2.18 4.73 -37.23
C ASP A 267 -0.96 3.77 -37.18
N LEU A 268 -1.18 2.44 -37.23
CA LEU A 268 -0.13 1.43 -37.00
C LEU A 268 0.85 1.22 -38.16
N ALA A 269 0.80 2.04 -39.22
CA ALA A 269 1.69 1.97 -40.40
C ALA A 269 1.94 0.54 -40.95
N LEU A 270 0.96 -0.36 -40.75
CA LEU A 270 0.98 -1.70 -41.29
C LEU A 270 0.91 -1.59 -42.83
N ARG A 271 1.63 -2.46 -43.56
CA ARG A 271 1.59 -2.44 -45.03
C ARG A 271 0.14 -2.62 -45.48
N LEU A 272 -0.35 -1.78 -46.41
CA LEU A 272 -1.74 -1.74 -46.92
C LEU A 272 -2.34 -3.10 -47.39
N LEU A 273 -1.53 -4.15 -47.49
CA LEU A 273 -1.91 -5.50 -47.92
C LEU A 273 -1.61 -6.58 -46.87
N ASP A 274 -1.18 -6.22 -45.65
CA ASP A 274 -0.96 -7.19 -44.58
C ASP A 274 -2.29 -7.58 -43.93
N LEU A 275 -2.90 -8.65 -44.47
CA LEU A 275 -4.18 -9.20 -43.98
C LEU A 275 -4.00 -10.12 -42.75
N ARG A 276 -2.79 -10.23 -42.22
CA ARG A 276 -2.50 -11.07 -41.04
C ARG A 276 -3.05 -10.40 -39.79
N LYS A 277 -3.20 -11.23 -38.76
CA LYS A 277 -3.48 -10.76 -37.41
C LYS A 277 -2.15 -10.40 -36.76
N HIS A 278 -2.11 -9.24 -36.12
CA HIS A 278 -0.97 -8.75 -35.36
C HIS A 278 -1.35 -8.61 -33.89
N THR A 279 -0.35 -8.69 -33.01
CA THR A 279 -0.51 -8.41 -31.59
C THR A 279 -0.11 -6.97 -31.33
N LEU A 280 -1.08 -6.13 -31.01
CA LEU A 280 -0.85 -4.79 -30.50
C LEU A 280 -0.86 -4.84 -28.97
N SER A 281 0.10 -4.21 -28.33
CA SER A 281 0.12 -4.11 -26.87
C SER A 281 0.53 -2.73 -26.39
N LEU A 282 -0.05 -2.33 -25.26
CA LEU A 282 0.35 -1.16 -24.48
C LEU A 282 0.93 -1.64 -23.16
N THR A 283 2.10 -1.15 -22.81
CA THR A 283 2.72 -1.35 -21.49
C THR A 283 2.78 -0.01 -20.77
N ALA A 284 2.23 0.04 -19.55
CA ALA A 284 2.43 1.14 -18.61
C ALA A 284 3.40 0.70 -17.51
N GLU A 285 4.36 1.53 -17.18
CA GLU A 285 5.42 1.26 -16.22
C GLU A 285 5.61 2.45 -15.27
N ASP A 286 5.74 2.17 -13.98
CA ASP A 286 6.16 3.17 -12.99
C ASP A 286 7.65 3.04 -12.71
N ARG A 287 8.36 4.15 -12.86
CA ARG A 287 9.81 4.26 -12.71
C ARG A 287 10.18 5.19 -11.58
N THR A 288 9.31 5.31 -10.58
CA THR A 288 9.59 6.11 -9.39
C THR A 288 10.93 5.70 -8.76
N PRO A 289 11.80 6.67 -8.42
CA PRO A 289 13.05 6.37 -7.74
C PRO A 289 12.83 5.91 -6.28
N SER A 290 11.61 6.03 -5.77
CA SER A 290 11.20 5.58 -4.43
C SER A 290 11.10 4.05 -4.29
N VAL A 291 11.42 3.30 -5.34
CA VAL A 291 11.58 1.84 -5.30
C VAL A 291 12.95 1.48 -5.87
N ARG A 292 13.82 0.92 -5.03
CA ARG A 292 15.17 0.42 -5.36
C ARG A 292 15.24 -1.10 -5.35
N ASP A 293 14.28 -1.79 -4.74
CA ASP A 293 14.18 -3.25 -4.78
C ASP A 293 13.76 -3.73 -6.17
N ARG A 294 14.58 -4.60 -6.77
CA ARG A 294 14.35 -5.13 -8.12
C ARG A 294 13.20 -6.14 -8.20
N GLY A 295 12.83 -6.75 -7.09
CA GLY A 295 11.64 -7.62 -7.00
C GLY A 295 10.38 -6.78 -7.08
N ILE A 296 10.30 -5.73 -6.26
CA ILE A 296 9.18 -4.78 -6.27
C ILE A 296 9.10 -4.06 -7.62
N ALA A 297 10.20 -3.50 -8.13
CA ALA A 297 10.20 -2.78 -9.41
C ALA A 297 9.67 -3.64 -10.59
N ARG A 298 9.81 -4.97 -10.54
CA ARG A 298 9.28 -5.88 -11.56
C ARG A 298 7.76 -6.02 -11.53
N THR A 299 7.09 -5.72 -10.42
CA THR A 299 5.63 -5.75 -10.32
C THR A 299 5.00 -4.44 -10.80
N MET A 300 5.80 -3.37 -10.94
CA MET A 300 5.36 -2.01 -11.26
C MET A 300 5.14 -1.76 -12.76
N SER A 301 4.56 -2.76 -13.44
CA SER A 301 4.26 -2.72 -14.87
C SER A 301 2.98 -3.49 -15.17
N SER A 302 2.15 -2.96 -16.07
CA SER A 302 0.95 -3.63 -16.57
C SER A 302 0.91 -3.57 -18.09
N THR A 303 0.49 -4.66 -18.72
CA THR A 303 0.40 -4.76 -20.19
C THR A 303 -0.98 -5.20 -20.63
N VAL A 304 -1.58 -4.43 -21.54
CA VAL A 304 -2.84 -4.75 -22.22
C VAL A 304 -2.54 -5.18 -23.66
N ARG A 305 -3.24 -6.19 -24.17
CA ARG A 305 -3.02 -6.74 -25.51
C ARG A 305 -4.32 -6.83 -26.31
N TRP A 306 -4.25 -6.44 -27.58
CA TRP A 306 -5.32 -6.59 -28.57
C TRP A 306 -4.80 -7.37 -29.77
N THR A 307 -5.70 -8.13 -30.40
CA THR A 307 -5.47 -8.64 -31.75
C THR A 307 -5.95 -7.58 -32.74
N VAL A 308 -5.11 -7.20 -33.71
CA VAL A 308 -5.47 -6.19 -34.73
C VAL A 308 -5.27 -6.76 -36.13
N ARG A 309 -6.01 -6.24 -37.11
CA ARG A 309 -5.86 -6.55 -38.54
C ARG A 309 -6.27 -5.33 -39.37
N LEU A 310 -5.54 -5.04 -40.44
CA LEU A 310 -5.91 -3.98 -41.38
C LEU A 310 -7.17 -4.34 -42.20
#